data_AF-A0A5N3UMG7-F1
#
_entry.id   AF-A0A5N3UMG7-F1
#
_cell.length_a   1.000
_cell.length_b   1.000
_cell.length_c   1.000
_cell.angle_alpha   90.00
_cell.angle_beta   90.00
_cell.angle_gamma   90.00
#
_symmetry.space_group_name_H-M   'P 1'
#
loop_
_entity.id
_entity.type
_entity.pdbx_description
1 polymer ?
#
loop_
_entity_poly.entity_id
_entity_poly.type
_entity_poly.pdbx_seq_one_letter_code
_entity_poly.pdbx_strand_id
1 'polypeptide(L)' 'MALLLLLLLAALLLSPTGEAGKIIGGHEAKPHSRPYMAYLQIHTAVNILICGGFLVREDFVLTAAHCLG' A
#
# COMPACT_ATOMS: atom_id res chain seq x y z
N MET A 1 -10.11 36.34 -5.23
CA MET A 1 -10.18 35.95 -3.79
C MET A 1 -11.07 34.74 -3.57
N ALA A 2 -12.33 34.74 -4.01
CA ALA A 2 -13.23 33.59 -3.86
C ALA A 2 -12.72 32.28 -4.52
N LEU A 3 -12.13 32.36 -5.71
CA LEU A 3 -11.56 31.20 -6.40
C LEU A 3 -10.37 30.58 -5.64
N LEU A 4 -9.48 31.43 -5.10
CA LEU A 4 -8.34 30.97 -4.30
C LEU A 4 -8.81 30.30 -3.00
N LEU A 5 -9.86 30.85 -2.38
CA LEU A 5 -10.49 30.26 -1.20
C LEU A 5 -11.10 28.88 -1.52
N LEU A 6 -11.80 28.76 -2.66
CA LEU A 6 -12.37 27.51 -3.12
C LEU A 6 -11.30 26.44 -3.39
N LEU A 7 -10.18 26.82 -4.02
CA LEU A 7 -9.06 25.93 -4.31
C LEU A 7 -8.36 25.44 -3.03
N LEU A 8 -8.19 26.32 -2.04
CA LEU A 8 -7.62 25.96 -0.73
C LEU A 8 -8.55 25.03 0.07
N LEU A 9 -9.86 25.28 0.04
CA LEU A 9 -10.87 24.41 0.66
C LEU A 9 -10.89 23.03 -0.01
N ALA A 10 -10.85 22.96 -1.34
CA ALA A 10 -10.80 21.70 -2.07
C ALA A 10 -9.54 20.89 -1.76
N ALA A 11 -8.37 21.54 -1.68
CA ALA A 11 -7.11 20.88 -1.32
C ALA A 11 -7.13 20.31 0.11
N LEU A 12 -7.74 21.01 1.06
CA LEU A 12 -7.89 20.55 2.43
C LEU A 12 -8.84 19.35 2.55
N LEU A 13 -9.92 19.34 1.74
CA LEU A 13 -10.90 18.25 1.71
C LEU A 13 -10.39 17.00 0.96
N LEU A 14 -9.48 17.15 0.00
CA LEU A 14 -8.84 16.06 -0.73
C LEU A 14 -7.61 15.47 -0.03
N SER A 15 -7.21 16.04 1.11
CA SER A 15 -6.07 15.52 1.86
C SER A 15 -6.41 14.14 2.42
N PRO A 16 -5.67 13.07 2.07
CA PRO A 16 -5.94 11.75 2.61
C PRO A 16 -5.57 11.75 4.10
N THR A 17 -6.56 11.88 4.96
CA THR A 17 -6.41 11.88 6.43
C THR A 17 -6.37 10.49 7.04
N GLY A 18 -6.52 9.44 6.23
CA GLY A 18 -6.50 8.07 6.69
C GLY A 18 -5.09 7.49 6.72
N GLU A 19 -4.69 6.90 7.86
CA GLU A 19 -3.67 5.84 7.85
C GLU A 19 -4.26 4.61 7.13
N ALA A 20 -4.23 4.64 5.80
CA ALA A 20 -4.55 3.46 5.01
C ALA A 20 -3.47 2.40 5.25
N GLY A 21 -3.85 1.21 5.72
CA GLY A 21 -2.93 0.08 5.92
C GLY A 21 -2.98 -0.57 7.29
N LYS A 22 -3.62 0.06 8.29
CA LYS A 22 -3.80 -0.56 9.61
C LYS A 22 -5.00 -1.52 9.58
N ILE A 23 -4.76 -2.78 9.93
CA ILE A 23 -5.82 -3.77 10.11
C ILE A 23 -6.50 -3.54 11.46
N ILE A 24 -7.79 -3.19 11.46
CA ILE A 24 -8.60 -2.99 12.68
C ILE A 24 -9.63 -4.13 12.77
N GLY A 25 -9.70 -4.81 13.92
CA GLY A 25 -10.63 -5.92 14.13
C GLY A 25 -10.31 -7.19 13.34
N GLY A 26 -9.11 -7.30 12.77
CA GLY A 26 -8.64 -8.50 12.12
C GLY A 26 -8.26 -9.61 13.11
N HIS A 27 -7.96 -10.79 12.58
CA HIS A 27 -7.42 -11.92 13.30
C HIS A 27 -6.17 -12.43 12.59
N GLU A 28 -5.27 -13.07 13.33
CA GLU A 28 -4.08 -13.69 12.77
C GLU A 28 -4.47 -14.82 11.81
N ALA A 29 -3.87 -14.82 10.62
CA ALA A 29 -4.09 -15.89 9.66
C ALA A 29 -3.45 -17.19 10.17
N LYS A 30 -4.15 -18.33 10.03
CA LYS A 30 -3.55 -19.64 10.32
C LYS A 30 -2.27 -19.80 9.48
N PRO A 31 -1.16 -20.29 10.06
CA PRO A 31 0.08 -20.50 9.33
C PRO A 31 -0.14 -21.24 8.02
N HIS A 32 0.48 -20.71 6.95
CA HIS A 32 0.39 -21.25 5.58
C HIS A 32 -1.02 -21.32 4.95
N SER A 33 -2.06 -20.75 5.56
CA SER A 33 -3.43 -20.74 4.98
C SER A 33 -3.57 -19.84 3.74
N ARG A 34 -2.62 -18.94 3.50
CA ARG A 34 -2.53 -18.10 2.30
C ARG A 34 -1.18 -18.33 1.61
N PRO A 35 -0.98 -19.50 0.97
CA PRO A 35 0.32 -19.89 0.42
C PRO A 35 0.79 -19.00 -0.74
N TYR A 36 -0.13 -18.25 -1.36
CA TYR A 36 0.16 -17.26 -2.39
C TYR A 36 0.65 -15.92 -1.84
N MET A 37 0.55 -15.64 -0.52
CA MET A 37 0.93 -14.36 0.05
C MET A 37 2.46 -14.22 0.10
N ALA A 38 2.99 -13.16 -0.49
CA ALA A 38 4.41 -12.87 -0.53
C ALA A 38 4.75 -11.64 0.33
N TYR A 39 5.83 -11.72 1.09
CA TYR A 39 6.47 -10.58 1.75
C TYR A 39 7.56 -10.04 0.83
N LEU A 40 7.43 -8.78 0.41
CA LEU A 40 8.36 -8.15 -0.50
C LEU A 40 9.24 -7.16 0.25
N GLN A 41 10.55 -7.39 0.18
CA GLN A 41 11.58 -6.47 0.67
C GLN A 41 12.36 -5.92 -0.52
N ILE A 42 12.08 -4.68 -0.88
CA ILE A 42 12.57 -4.06 -2.12
C ILE A 42 13.66 -3.06 -1.76
N HIS A 43 14.89 -3.39 -2.14
CA HIS A 43 16.06 -2.57 -1.87
C HIS A 43 16.22 -1.49 -2.94
N THR A 44 16.19 -0.23 -2.53
CA THR A 44 16.52 0.91 -3.39
C THR A 44 17.88 1.48 -3.00
N ALA A 45 18.37 2.47 -3.77
CA ALA A 45 19.62 3.15 -3.46
C ALA A 45 19.59 3.92 -2.13
N VAL A 46 18.40 4.26 -1.63
CA VAL A 46 18.22 5.16 -0.48
C VAL A 46 17.51 4.50 0.71
N ASN A 47 16.71 3.47 0.48
CA ASN A 47 15.92 2.81 1.53
C ASN A 47 15.50 1.39 1.15
N ILE A 48 14.80 0.73 2.07
CA ILE A 48 14.10 -0.53 1.82
C ILE A 48 12.60 -0.25 1.89
N LEU A 49 11.87 -0.63 0.84
CA LEU A 49 10.40 -0.65 0.86
C LEU A 49 9.93 -2.04 1.28
N ILE A 50 8.92 -2.07 2.17
CA ILE A 50 8.25 -3.29 2.58
C ILE A 50 6.84 -3.26 2.00
N CYS A 51 6.50 -4.29 1.23
CA CYS A 51 5.20 -4.43 0.59
C CYS A 51 4.67 -5.87 0.68
N GLY A 52 3.39 -6.04 0.38
CA GLY A 52 2.80 -7.35 0.13
C GLY A 52 2.79 -7.70 -1.37
N GLY A 53 2.63 -8.98 -1.67
CA GLY A 53 2.41 -9.45 -3.03
C GLY A 53 1.66 -10.79 -3.09
N PHE A 54 1.35 -11.23 -4.29
CA PHE A 54 0.68 -12.48 -4.58
C PHE A 54 1.48 -13.30 -5.59
N LEU A 55 1.91 -14.50 -5.24
CA LEU A 55 2.49 -15.46 -6.17
C LEU A 55 1.40 -15.93 -7.16
N VAL A 56 1.45 -15.43 -8.39
CA VAL A 56 0.46 -15.72 -9.45
C VAL A 56 0.96 -16.75 -10.47
N ARG A 57 2.28 -16.96 -10.50
CA ARG A 57 2.99 -18.01 -11.24
C ARG A 57 4.22 -18.40 -10.43
N GLU A 58 4.80 -19.56 -10.72
CA GLU A 58 6.03 -20.07 -10.09
C GLU A 58 7.17 -19.02 -9.98
N ASP A 59 7.27 -18.10 -10.93
CA ASP A 59 8.30 -17.08 -11.05
C ASP A 59 7.77 -15.63 -11.11
N PHE A 60 6.46 -15.41 -10.89
CA PHE A 60 5.87 -14.06 -10.90
C PHE A 60 5.07 -13.77 -9.63
N VAL A 61 5.42 -12.65 -8.99
CA VAL A 61 4.67 -12.03 -7.90
C VAL A 61 3.98 -10.77 -8.41
N LEU A 62 2.66 -10.70 -8.26
CA LEU A 62 1.86 -9.50 -8.48
C LEU A 62 1.89 -8.61 -7.24
N THR A 63 2.19 -7.32 -7.39
CA THR A 63 2.17 -6.32 -6.31
C THR A 63 1.61 -4.99 -6.80
N ALA A 64 1.54 -3.99 -5.91
CA ALA A 64 1.11 -2.65 -6.26
C ALA A 64 2.23 -1.88 -7.00
N ALA A 65 1.88 -1.11 -8.04
CA ALA A 65 2.86 -0.34 -8.81
C ALA A 65 3.66 0.67 -7.96
N HIS A 66 3.06 1.25 -6.91
CA HIS A 66 3.78 2.17 -6.00
C HIS A 66 4.87 1.47 -5.16
N CYS A 67 4.86 0.13 -5.12
CA CYS A 67 5.91 -0.68 -4.52
C CYS A 67 7.07 -0.95 -5.50
N LEU A 68 7.10 -0.35 -6.70
CA LEU A 68 8.03 -0.68 -7.79
C LEU A 68 7.74 -2.04 -8.47
N GLY A 69 6.46 -2.43 -8.51
CA GLY A 69 5.97 -3.55 -9.32
C GLY A 69 5.54 -3.16 -10.73
#